data_AF-A0A1E5A0J5-F1
#
_entry.id   AF-A0A1E5A0J5-F1
#
_cell.length_a   1.000
_cell.length_b   1.000
_cell.length_c   1.000
_cell.angle_alpha   90.00
_cell.angle_beta   90.00
_cell.angle_gamma   90.00
#
_symmetry.space_group_name_H-M   'P 1'
#
loop_
_entity.id
_entity.type
_entity.pdbx_description
1 polymer ?
#
loop_
_entity_poly.entity_id
_entity_poly.type
_entity_poly.pdbx_seq_one_letter_code
_entity_poly.pdbx_strand_id
1 'polypeptide(L)'
;MAYTCEIIEDTVMANSTKYATKKGAIRYWIDPIYKGRRLGSGTFKAAAEARQNEREILSKASKGGVDLTHTFGTAMVRYRLEISPRKKSAHWEDIRMRKVQRDEIARVKLAGLSHEDFGGWIERERVNGLKDASIRREFGVLC
;
A
#
# COMPACT_ATOMS: atom_id res chain seq x y z
N MET A 1 16.85 -19.32 -18.68
CA MET A 1 16.63 -19.50 -17.24
C MET A 1 15.40 -18.73 -16.85
N ALA A 2 14.30 -19.45 -16.66
CA ALA A 2 13.08 -18.93 -16.06
C ALA A 2 13.34 -18.73 -14.57
N TYR A 3 12.95 -17.59 -14.00
CA TYR A 3 12.99 -17.37 -12.57
C TYR A 3 11.57 -17.53 -12.05
N THR A 4 11.43 -18.49 -11.13
CA THR A 4 10.20 -18.90 -10.46
C THR A 4 9.70 -17.79 -9.54
N CYS A 5 8.39 -17.55 -9.58
CA CYS A 5 7.67 -16.73 -8.63
C CYS A 5 7.39 -17.61 -7.39
N GLU A 6 8.26 -17.55 -6.38
CA GLU A 6 7.91 -18.06 -5.05
C GLU A 6 7.18 -16.95 -4.30
N ILE A 7 5.90 -17.20 -4.04
CA ILE A 7 5.06 -16.39 -3.16
C ILE A 7 5.47 -16.76 -1.75
N ILE A 8 6.23 -15.87 -1.09
CA ILE A 8 6.54 -15.99 0.33
C ILE A 8 6.07 -14.70 0.99
N GLU A 9 5.18 -14.87 1.97
CA GLU A 9 4.58 -13.85 2.83
C GLU A 9 5.65 -12.86 3.35
N ASP A 10 5.32 -11.56 3.42
CA ASP A 10 6.18 -10.45 3.87
C ASP A 10 7.46 -10.13 3.04
N THR A 11 7.61 -10.66 1.82
CA THR A 11 8.87 -10.58 1.09
C THR A 11 9.03 -9.30 0.24
N VAL A 12 10.14 -8.58 0.45
CA VAL A 12 10.69 -7.61 -0.51
C VAL A 12 10.99 -8.35 -1.82
N MET A 13 10.14 -8.18 -2.83
CA MET A 13 10.31 -8.84 -4.12
C MET A 13 11.34 -8.07 -4.96
N ALA A 14 12.57 -8.56 -4.96
CA ALA A 14 13.66 -8.03 -5.78
C ALA A 14 13.64 -8.65 -7.18
N ASN A 15 12.84 -8.09 -8.09
CA ASN A 15 12.81 -8.51 -9.48
C ASN A 15 13.92 -7.80 -10.27
N SER A 16 15.15 -8.29 -10.14
CA SER A 16 16.26 -7.86 -11.00
C SER A 16 16.40 -8.78 -12.20
N THR A 17 16.10 -8.28 -13.41
CA THR A 17 16.18 -9.07 -14.65
C THR A 17 17.34 -8.57 -15.51
N LYS A 18 18.27 -9.46 -15.85
CA LYS A 18 19.33 -9.21 -16.84
C LYS A 18 18.75 -9.35 -18.24
N TYR A 19 18.94 -8.34 -19.09
CA TYR A 19 18.52 -8.40 -20.49
C TYR A 19 19.57 -7.80 -21.43
N ALA A 20 19.68 -8.38 -22.63
CA ALA A 20 20.60 -7.92 -23.66
C ALA A 20 19.89 -6.93 -24.59
N THR A 21 20.55 -5.82 -24.90
CA THR A 21 20.03 -4.84 -25.87
C THR A 21 20.33 -5.27 -27.30
N LYS A 22 19.64 -4.69 -28.30
CA LYS A 22 19.86 -4.97 -29.74
C LYS A 22 21.32 -4.76 -30.21
N LYS A 23 22.13 -4.03 -29.45
CA LYS A 23 23.57 -3.79 -29.70
C LYS A 23 24.50 -4.70 -28.87
N GLY A 24 23.99 -5.75 -28.23
CA GLY A 24 24.78 -6.70 -27.43
C GLY A 24 25.18 -6.23 -26.03
N ALA A 25 24.86 -4.98 -25.65
CA ALA A 25 25.15 -4.49 -24.30
C ALA A 25 24.19 -5.12 -23.27
N ILE A 26 24.75 -5.64 -22.18
CA ILE A 26 24.02 -6.18 -21.03
C ILE A 26 23.48 -5.02 -20.19
N ARG A 27 22.21 -5.09 -19.80
CA ARG A 27 21.58 -4.17 -18.83
C ARG A 27 20.84 -4.93 -17.75
N TYR A 28 20.64 -4.26 -16.63
CA TYR A 28 19.93 -4.75 -15.47
C TYR A 28 18.68 -3.90 -15.28
N TRP A 29 17.50 -4.52 -15.33
CA TRP A 29 16.23 -3.86 -15.00
C TRP A 29 15.82 -4.25 -13.59
N ILE A 30 15.37 -3.28 -12.81
CA ILE A 30 14.80 -3.48 -11.48
C ILE A 30 13.38 -2.92 -11.44
N ASP A 31 12.49 -3.64 -10.76
CA ASP A 31 11.13 -3.20 -10.45
C ASP A 31 10.84 -3.45 -8.96
N PRO A 32 11.32 -2.56 -8.07
CA PRO A 32 11.13 -2.71 -6.63
C PRO A 32 9.65 -2.54 -6.25
N ILE A 33 9.12 -3.55 -5.55
CA ILE A 33 7.76 -3.58 -5.02
C ILE A 33 7.85 -3.60 -3.50
N TYR A 34 7.09 -2.72 -2.84
CA TYR A 34 6.97 -2.67 -1.38
C TYR A 34 5.51 -2.63 -0.98
N LYS A 35 5.06 -3.59 -0.16
CA LYS A 35 3.66 -3.72 0.30
C LYS A 35 2.62 -3.64 -0.83
N GLY A 36 2.89 -4.33 -1.95
CA GLY A 36 2.02 -4.32 -3.13
C GLY A 36 2.06 -3.04 -3.98
N ARG A 37 2.84 -2.02 -3.58
CA ARG A 37 3.05 -0.78 -4.33
C ARG A 37 4.33 -0.86 -5.16
N ARG A 38 4.24 -0.59 -6.46
CA ARG A 38 5.43 -0.38 -7.31
C ARG A 38 6.07 0.96 -6.97
N LEU A 39 7.37 0.96 -6.67
CA LEU A 39 8.10 2.14 -6.24
C LEU A 39 8.82 2.88 -7.40
N GLY A 40 8.72 2.33 -8.62
CA GLY A 40 9.31 2.88 -9.84
C GLY A 40 10.39 1.97 -10.40
N SER A 41 10.32 1.68 -11.71
CA SER A 41 11.26 0.79 -12.38
C SER A 41 12.44 1.55 -12.98
N GLY A 42 13.62 0.94 -13.00
CA GLY A 42 14.84 1.55 -13.57
C GLY A 42 15.72 0.55 -14.32
N THR A 43 16.57 1.06 -15.21
CA THR A 43 17.53 0.24 -15.98
C THR A 43 18.96 0.74 -15.76
N PHE A 44 19.86 -0.17 -15.42
CA PHE A 44 21.25 0.12 -15.03
C PHE A 44 22.23 -0.65 -15.91
N LYS A 45 23.45 -0.12 -16.05
CA LYS A 45 24.53 -0.79 -16.81
C LYS A 45 25.29 -1.81 -15.94
N ALA A 46 25.33 -1.59 -14.63
CA ALA A 46 26.04 -2.45 -13.67
C ALA A 46 25.08 -3.12 -12.67
N ALA A 47 25.37 -4.38 -12.32
CA ALA A 47 24.58 -5.15 -11.36
C ALA A 47 24.65 -4.57 -9.94
N ALA A 48 25.82 -4.09 -9.54
CA ALA A 48 26.03 -3.49 -8.22
C ALA A 48 25.23 -2.19 -8.05
N GLU A 49 25.22 -1.35 -9.10
CA GLU A 49 24.45 -0.10 -9.14
C GLU A 49 22.94 -0.37 -9.06
N ALA A 50 22.44 -1.37 -9.78
CA ALA A 50 21.05 -1.81 -9.71
C ALA A 50 20.63 -2.21 -8.28
N ARG A 51 21.46 -3.03 -7.62
CA ARG A 51 21.21 -3.48 -6.23
C ARG A 51 21.26 -2.33 -5.22
N GLN A 52 22.19 -1.41 -5.38
CA GLN A 52 22.31 -0.26 -4.48
C GLN A 52 21.07 0.64 -4.59
N ASN A 53 20.64 0.95 -5.80
CA ASN A 53 19.45 1.78 -6.01
C ASN A 53 18.17 1.09 -5.54
N GLU A 54 18.03 -0.21 -5.78
CA GLU A 54 16.93 -1.01 -5.24
C GLU A 54 16.85 -0.90 -3.71
N ARG A 55 17.98 -1.08 -3.01
CA ARG A 55 18.04 -0.91 -1.55
C ARG A 55 17.69 0.51 -1.11
N GLU A 56 18.14 1.52 -1.84
CA GLU A 56 17.82 2.91 -1.52
C GLU A 56 16.34 3.24 -1.73
N ILE A 57 15.73 2.74 -2.81
CA ILE A 57 14.30 2.92 -3.09
C ILE A 57 13.46 2.24 -2.02
N LEU A 58 13.80 0.99 -1.67
CA LEU A 58 13.13 0.25 -0.60
C LEU A 58 13.33 0.89 0.77
N SER A 59 14.55 1.37 1.06
CA SER A 59 14.83 2.09 2.30
C SER A 59 14.12 3.44 2.36
N LYS A 60 13.93 4.14 1.24
CA LYS A 60 13.17 5.39 1.19
C LYS A 60 11.68 5.13 1.32
N ALA A 61 11.18 4.04 0.76
CA ALA A 61 9.80 3.62 0.90
C ALA A 61 9.47 3.18 2.34
N SER A 62 10.38 2.48 3.01
CA SER A 62 10.24 2.16 4.43
C SER A 62 10.35 3.40 5.33
N LYS A 63 11.17 4.39 4.92
CA LYS A 63 11.34 5.69 5.62
C LYS A 63 10.40 6.80 5.15
N GLY A 64 9.44 6.50 4.27
CA GLY A 64 8.68 7.51 3.55
C GLY A 64 7.66 8.25 4.40
N GLY A 65 8.10 9.04 5.38
CA GLY A 65 7.30 10.02 6.12
C GLY A 65 5.97 9.50 6.66
N VAL A 66 5.85 8.18 6.86
CA VAL A 66 4.63 7.61 7.40
C VAL A 66 4.78 7.70 8.89
N ASP A 67 3.86 8.44 9.47
CA ASP A 67 3.75 8.63 10.89
C ASP A 67 3.78 7.26 11.61
N LEU A 68 4.92 6.94 12.21
CA LEU A 68 5.18 5.64 12.85
C LEU A 68 4.39 5.47 14.15
N THR A 69 3.86 6.57 14.66
CA THR A 69 3.13 6.61 15.93
C THR A 69 1.64 6.62 15.71
N HIS A 70 1.15 7.25 14.63
CA HIS A 70 -0.29 7.40 14.42
C HIS A 70 -0.92 6.21 13.68
N THR A 71 -2.12 5.86 14.14
CA THR A 71 -2.94 4.79 13.56
C THR A 71 -3.86 5.31 12.47
N PHE A 72 -4.37 4.40 11.65
CA PHE A 72 -5.39 4.69 10.65
C PHE A 72 -6.64 5.34 11.27
N GLY A 73 -7.05 4.87 12.45
CA GLY A 73 -8.14 5.50 13.22
C GLY A 73 -7.85 6.95 13.59
N THR A 74 -6.61 7.27 13.98
CA THR A 74 -6.21 8.64 14.31
C THR A 74 -6.24 9.55 13.09
N ALA A 75 -5.80 9.05 11.92
CA ALA A 75 -5.92 9.77 10.66
C ALA A 75 -7.38 10.08 10.31
N MET A 76 -8.29 9.12 10.49
CA MET A 76 -9.72 9.35 10.28
C MET A 76 -10.28 10.41 11.22
N VAL A 77 -9.89 10.42 12.50
CA VAL A 77 -10.35 11.45 13.45
C VAL A 77 -9.97 12.83 12.92
N ARG A 78 -8.70 13.02 12.53
CA ARG A 78 -8.22 14.29 11.99
C ARG A 78 -8.98 14.69 10.73
N TYR A 79 -9.11 13.78 9.78
CA TYR A 79 -9.85 14.04 8.54
C TYR A 79 -11.32 14.43 8.81
N ARG A 80 -11.98 13.74 9.74
CA ARG A 80 -13.37 13.99 10.12
C ARG A 80 -13.57 15.35 10.78
N LEU A 81 -12.57 15.85 11.50
CA LEU A 81 -12.63 17.15 12.18
C LEU A 81 -12.20 18.31 11.26
N GLU A 82 -11.18 18.10 10.43
CA GLU A 82 -10.55 19.16 9.66
C GLU A 82 -11.12 19.31 8.23
N ILE A 83 -11.45 18.19 7.59
CA ILE A 83 -11.78 18.15 6.15
C ILE A 83 -13.27 17.85 5.92
N SER A 84 -13.80 16.81 6.55
CA SER A 84 -15.17 16.34 6.32
C SER A 84 -16.25 17.43 6.50
N PRO A 85 -16.18 18.35 7.50
CA PRO A 85 -17.22 19.37 7.72
C PRO A 85 -17.39 20.35 6.56
N ARG A 86 -16.37 20.48 5.70
CA ARG A 86 -16.41 21.36 4.52
C ARG A 86 -17.09 20.72 3.31
N LYS A 87 -17.42 19.42 3.38
CA LYS A 87 -18.02 18.67 2.28
C LYS A 87 -19.53 18.60 2.40
N LYS A 88 -20.23 18.57 1.25
CA LYS A 88 -21.68 18.32 1.21
C LYS A 88 -22.07 16.96 1.81
N SER A 89 -21.14 16.00 1.81
CA SER A 89 -21.29 14.64 2.36
C SER A 89 -20.87 14.50 3.83
N ALA A 90 -20.56 15.60 4.53
CA ALA A 90 -19.98 15.60 5.88
C ALA A 90 -20.70 14.65 6.86
N HIS A 91 -22.03 14.71 6.91
CA HIS A 91 -22.83 13.91 7.84
C HIS A 91 -22.65 12.40 7.63
N TRP A 92 -22.69 11.96 6.37
CA TRP A 92 -22.55 10.54 6.03
C TRP A 92 -21.11 10.06 6.18
N GLU A 93 -20.13 10.91 5.89
CA GLU A 93 -18.72 10.61 6.11
C GLU A 93 -18.40 10.45 7.60
N ASP A 94 -18.90 11.35 8.48
CA ASP A 94 -18.70 11.26 9.93
C ASP A 94 -19.25 9.94 10.50
N ILE A 95 -20.47 9.56 10.12
CA ILE A 95 -21.10 8.29 10.55
C ILE A 95 -20.27 7.09 10.09
N ARG A 96 -19.87 7.05 8.83
CA ARG A 96 -19.09 5.93 8.27
C ARG A 96 -17.71 5.83 8.90
N MET A 97 -17.01 6.95 9.05
CA MET A 97 -15.70 6.98 9.72
C MET A 97 -15.80 6.55 11.18
N ARG A 98 -16.87 6.93 11.91
CA ARG A 98 -17.11 6.43 13.28
C ARG A 98 -17.36 4.94 13.34
N LYS A 99 -18.04 4.36 12.35
CA LYS A 99 -18.25 2.91 12.24
C LYS A 99 -16.90 2.21 12.06
N VAL A 100 -16.10 2.63 11.08
CA VAL A 100 -14.81 2.01 10.80
C VAL A 100 -13.80 2.22 11.93
N GLN A 101 -13.87 3.33 12.66
CA GLN A 101 -13.06 3.57 13.87
C GLN A 101 -13.26 2.54 14.98
N ARG A 102 -14.39 1.81 15.00
CA ARG A 102 -14.66 0.75 15.98
C ARG A 102 -14.08 -0.60 15.56
N ASP A 103 -13.71 -0.75 14.29
CA ASP A 103 -13.12 -1.97 13.75
C ASP A 103 -11.61 -2.05 14.06
N GLU A 104 -11.06 -3.26 14.00
CA GLU A 104 -9.65 -3.51 14.26
C GLU A 104 -8.70 -2.82 13.26
N ILE A 105 -9.14 -2.56 12.02
CA ILE A 105 -8.35 -1.84 11.02
C ILE A 105 -7.96 -0.43 11.50
N ALA A 106 -8.77 0.19 12.35
CA ALA A 106 -8.49 1.51 12.91
C ALA A 106 -7.28 1.51 13.86
N ARG A 107 -6.89 0.35 14.39
CA ARG A 107 -5.74 0.18 15.28
C ARG A 107 -4.43 -0.04 14.52
N VAL A 108 -4.51 -0.34 13.23
CA VAL A 108 -3.34 -0.54 12.38
C VAL A 108 -2.59 0.79 12.22
N LYS A 109 -1.27 0.75 12.42
CA LYS A 109 -0.40 1.91 12.21
C LYS A 109 -0.42 2.31 10.73
N LEU A 110 -0.42 3.60 10.41
CA LEU A 110 -0.38 4.05 9.02
C LEU A 110 0.82 3.47 8.26
N ALA A 111 1.98 3.35 8.92
CA ALA A 111 3.17 2.73 8.34
C ALA A 111 3.03 1.22 8.11
N GLY A 112 2.17 0.58 8.89
CA GLY A 112 1.82 -0.83 8.82
C GLY A 112 0.77 -1.13 7.74
N LEU A 113 -0.16 -0.19 7.54
CA LEU A 113 -1.38 -0.37 6.75
C LEU A 113 -1.10 -0.90 5.34
N SER A 114 -1.73 -2.01 5.02
CA SER A 114 -1.52 -2.79 3.80
C SER A 114 -2.84 -3.12 3.10
N HIS A 115 -2.78 -3.67 1.89
CA HIS A 115 -3.96 -4.15 1.18
C HIS A 115 -4.67 -5.30 1.91
N GLU A 116 -3.93 -6.11 2.66
CA GLU A 116 -4.48 -7.25 3.41
C GLU A 116 -5.36 -6.78 4.57
N ASP A 117 -4.97 -5.70 5.24
CA ASP A 117 -5.78 -5.09 6.32
C ASP A 117 -7.16 -4.66 5.79
N PHE A 118 -7.18 -4.03 4.61
CA PHE A 118 -8.42 -3.64 3.92
C PHE A 118 -9.21 -4.86 3.41
N GLY A 119 -8.53 -5.88 2.88
CA GLY A 119 -9.15 -7.13 2.46
C GLY A 119 -9.85 -7.85 3.62
N GLY A 120 -9.19 -7.93 4.77
CA GLY A 120 -9.75 -8.48 6.00
C GLY A 120 -10.97 -7.70 6.48
N TRP A 121 -10.91 -6.36 6.46
CA TRP A 121 -12.08 -5.53 6.78
C TRP A 121 -13.26 -5.77 5.83
N ILE A 122 -13.01 -5.84 4.52
CA ILE A 122 -14.04 -6.13 3.52
C ILE A 122 -14.70 -7.49 3.81
N GLU A 123 -13.90 -8.50 4.11
CA GLU A 123 -14.42 -9.86 4.38
C GLU A 123 -15.24 -9.89 5.67
N ARG A 124 -14.78 -9.25 6.75
CA ARG A 124 -15.56 -9.12 7.98
C ARG A 124 -16.92 -8.46 7.73
N GLU A 125 -16.96 -7.38 6.96
CA GLU A 125 -18.23 -6.69 6.64
C GLU A 125 -19.14 -7.58 5.77
N ARG A 126 -18.60 -8.35 4.81
CA ARG A 126 -19.37 -9.34 4.03
C ARG A 126 -19.99 -10.40 4.94
N VAL A 127 -19.21 -10.97 5.84
CA VAL A 127 -19.68 -11.98 6.82
C VAL A 127 -20.75 -11.40 7.74
N ASN A 128 -20.64 -10.11 8.11
CA ASN A 128 -21.66 -9.38 8.85
C ASN A 128 -22.93 -9.05 8.03
N GLY A 129 -23.01 -9.50 6.77
CA GLY A 129 -24.18 -9.38 5.91
C GLY A 129 -24.28 -8.07 5.13
N LEU A 130 -23.22 -7.25 5.08
CA LEU A 130 -23.21 -6.08 4.22
C LEU A 130 -23.12 -6.49 2.75
N LYS A 131 -24.02 -5.92 1.93
CA LYS A 131 -23.97 -6.06 0.47
C LYS A 131 -22.74 -5.36 -0.10
N ASP A 132 -22.16 -5.91 -1.17
CA ASP A 132 -21.01 -5.35 -1.89
C ASP A 132 -21.17 -3.88 -2.26
N ALA A 133 -22.38 -3.47 -2.64
CA ALA A 133 -22.66 -2.08 -2.98
C ALA A 133 -22.58 -1.14 -1.76
N SER A 134 -22.85 -1.63 -0.56
CA SER A 134 -22.67 -0.89 0.70
C SER A 134 -21.19 -0.83 1.06
N ILE A 135 -20.47 -1.95 0.95
CA ILE A 135 -19.02 -2.02 1.19
C ILE A 135 -18.28 -1.04 0.27
N ARG A 136 -18.61 -0.99 -1.02
CA ARG A 136 -18.03 -0.01 -1.97
C ARG A 136 -18.25 1.44 -1.55
N ARG A 137 -19.42 1.77 -0.99
CA ARG A 137 -19.72 3.14 -0.51
C ARG A 137 -18.97 3.49 0.77
N GLU A 138 -18.73 2.51 1.63
CA GLU A 138 -17.89 2.67 2.82
C GLU A 138 -16.42 2.81 2.41
N PHE A 139 -15.95 1.96 1.48
CA PHE A 139 -14.57 1.98 0.98
C PHE A 139 -14.22 3.28 0.24
N GLY A 140 -15.16 3.87 -0.51
CA GLY A 140 -14.94 5.16 -1.18
C GLY A 140 -14.82 6.36 -0.23
N VAL A 141 -15.06 6.18 1.08
CA VAL A 141 -14.75 7.19 2.11
C VAL A 141 -13.38 6.93 2.75
N LEU A 142 -12.85 5.70 2.62
CA LEU A 142 -11.59 5.26 3.21
C LEU A 142 -10.37 5.44 2.30
N CYS A 143 -10.57 5.39 0.97
CA CYS A 143 -9.55 5.58 -0.08
C CYS A 143 -9.89 6.78 -0.97
#